data_AF-A0A223ZDA6-F1
#
_entry.id   AF-A0A223ZDA6-F1
#
_cell.length_a   1.000
_cell.length_b   1.000
_cell.length_c   1.000
_cell.angle_alpha   90.00
_cell.angle_beta   90.00
_cell.angle_gamma   90.00
#
_symmetry.space_group_name_H-M   'P 1'
#
loop_
_entity.id
_entity.type
_entity.pdbx_description
1 polymer ?
#
loop_
_entity_poly.entity_id
_entity_poly.type
_entity_poly.pdbx_seq_one_letter_code
_entity_poly.pdbx_strand_id
1 'polypeptide(L)'
;YIQDNVDIIIGPGTEALAGEGMIVTAGGIDSHIHFICPQQIEVAIASGITTMIGGGTGPATGTNATTCTPGPWNIYRMLQAADAFPVNLGFLGKGNASQ
;
A
#
# COMPACT_ATOMS: atom_id res chain seq x y z
N TYR A 1 13.55 -14.91 34.92
CA TYR A 1 12.60 -13.79 34.85
C TYR A 1 11.79 -13.74 36.13
N ILE A 2 11.25 -12.58 36.52
CA ILE A 2 10.43 -12.41 37.74
C ILE A 2 8.92 -12.52 37.48
N GLN A 3 8.51 -12.74 36.22
CA GLN A 3 7.14 -12.90 35.76
C GLN A 3 7.00 -14.26 35.06
N ASP A 4 5.85 -14.91 35.21
CA ASP A 4 5.55 -16.21 34.61
C ASP A 4 4.97 -16.05 33.19
N ASN A 5 5.13 -17.08 32.32
CA ASN A 5 4.54 -17.18 30.97
C ASN A 5 4.84 -16.00 30.02
N VAL A 6 6.09 -15.52 29.99
CA VAL A 6 6.52 -14.40 29.13
C VAL A 6 7.13 -14.90 27.83
N ASP A 7 6.46 -14.65 26.69
CA ASP A 7 6.96 -14.91 25.34
C ASP A 7 7.35 -13.64 24.56
N ILE A 8 6.90 -12.47 25.03
CA ILE A 8 7.25 -11.15 24.47
C ILE A 8 8.11 -10.41 25.50
N ILE A 9 9.43 -10.38 25.28
CA ILE A 9 10.39 -9.78 26.21
C ILE A 9 10.49 -8.27 25.96
N ILE A 10 10.29 -7.47 27.01
CA ILE A 10 10.53 -6.02 27.00
C ILE A 10 11.92 -5.76 27.59
N GLY A 11 12.77 -5.07 26.84
CA GLY A 11 14.14 -4.75 27.24
C GLY A 11 14.58 -3.35 26.80
N PRO A 12 15.88 -3.03 26.92
CA PRO A 12 16.41 -1.69 26.61
C PRO A 12 16.22 -1.22 25.16
N GLY A 13 15.95 -2.14 24.23
CA GLY A 13 15.70 -1.85 22.82
C GLY A 13 14.22 -1.92 22.41
N THR A 14 13.29 -2.02 23.36
CA THR A 14 11.86 -2.15 23.08
C THR A 14 11.17 -0.79 23.19
N GLU A 15 10.58 -0.33 22.09
CA GLU A 15 9.63 0.79 22.10
C GLU A 15 8.22 0.31 22.49
N ALA A 16 7.41 1.19 23.07
CA ALA A 16 6.05 0.87 23.53
C ALA A 16 5.02 1.88 22.99
N LEU A 17 3.89 1.36 22.52
CA LEU A 17 2.70 2.15 22.20
C LEU A 17 1.55 1.73 23.12
N ALA A 18 0.97 2.70 23.84
CA ALA A 18 -0.18 2.49 24.72
C ALA A 18 -1.45 2.20 23.89
N GLY A 19 -2.10 1.07 24.14
CA GLY A 19 -3.27 0.58 23.40
C GLY A 19 -4.50 0.31 24.27
N GLU A 20 -4.44 0.63 25.57
CA GLU A 20 -5.54 0.43 26.49
C GLU A 20 -6.78 1.24 26.08
N GLY A 21 -7.94 0.57 26.03
CA GLY A 21 -9.20 1.20 25.60
C GLY A 21 -9.33 1.42 24.08
N MET A 22 -8.32 1.04 23.29
CA MET A 22 -8.32 1.20 21.83
C MET A 22 -8.69 -0.10 21.11
N ILE A 23 -9.21 0.03 19.89
CA ILE A 23 -9.33 -1.07 18.95
C ILE A 23 -8.15 -0.97 17.98
N VAL A 24 -7.39 -2.06 17.88
CA VAL A 24 -6.31 -2.19 16.90
C VAL A 24 -6.74 -3.18 15.83
N THR A 25 -6.64 -2.79 14.56
CA THR A 25 -6.93 -3.64 13.41
C THR A 25 -5.67 -3.82 12.55
N ALA A 26 -5.69 -4.79 11.65
CA ALA A 26 -4.77 -4.77 10.53
C ALA A 26 -5.01 -3.51 9.68
N GLY A 27 -3.99 -3.10 8.93
CA GLY A 27 -4.17 -2.08 7.89
C GLY A 27 -5.03 -2.59 6.74
N GLY A 28 -5.83 -1.71 6.16
CA GLY A 28 -6.69 -2.01 5.02
C GLY A 28 -5.88 -2.32 3.76
N ILE A 29 -6.47 -3.15 2.90
CA ILE A 29 -5.95 -3.47 1.57
C ILE A 29 -7.01 -3.06 0.55
N ASP A 30 -6.70 -2.06 -0.27
CA ASP A 30 -7.51 -1.71 -1.43
C ASP A 30 -6.90 -2.34 -2.68
N SER A 31 -7.69 -3.13 -3.40
CA SER A 31 -7.24 -3.87 -4.58
C SER A 31 -7.82 -3.37 -5.90
N HIS A 32 -8.51 -2.22 -5.88
CA HIS A 32 -9.09 -1.60 -7.08
C HIS A 32 -8.65 -0.14 -7.22
N ILE A 33 -7.34 0.10 -7.16
CA ILE A 33 -6.81 1.45 -7.29
C ILE A 33 -6.56 1.82 -8.76
N HIS A 34 -7.13 2.96 -9.16
CA HIS A 34 -6.68 3.68 -10.35
C HIS A 34 -5.60 4.66 -9.89
N PHE A 35 -4.34 4.43 -10.27
CA PHE A 35 -3.22 5.33 -9.92
C PHE A 35 -3.22 6.59 -10.81
N ILE A 36 -4.27 7.40 -10.63
CA ILE A 36 -4.51 8.66 -11.37
C ILE A 36 -3.57 9.74 -10.87
N CYS A 37 -3.36 9.82 -9.56
CA CYS A 37 -2.49 10.81 -8.96
C CYS A 37 -1.91 10.31 -7.62
N PRO A 38 -0.69 10.75 -7.25
CA PRO A 38 -0.05 10.31 -6.01
C PRO A 38 -0.79 10.76 -4.74
N GLN A 39 -1.60 11.82 -4.82
CA GLN A 39 -2.36 12.35 -3.67
C GLN A 39 -3.36 11.33 -3.09
N GLN A 40 -3.79 10.33 -3.88
CA GLN A 40 -4.64 9.24 -3.39
C GLN A 40 -3.98 8.47 -2.25
N ILE A 41 -2.65 8.39 -2.22
CA ILE A 41 -1.90 7.65 -1.19
C ILE A 41 -2.08 8.30 0.18
N GLU A 42 -2.04 9.63 0.26
CA GLU A 42 -2.25 10.38 1.51
C GLU A 42 -3.65 10.12 2.08
N VAL A 43 -4.66 10.11 1.20
CA VAL A 43 -6.05 9.81 1.60
C VAL A 43 -6.19 8.36 2.05
N ALA A 44 -5.57 7.42 1.32
CA ALA A 44 -5.63 6.00 1.65
C ALA A 44 -5.03 5.72 3.04
N ILE A 45 -3.81 6.18 3.31
CA ILE A 45 -3.16 5.94 4.60
C ILE A 45 -3.90 6.64 5.76
N ALA A 46 -4.42 7.84 5.54
CA ALA A 46 -5.22 8.55 6.54
C ALA A 46 -6.52 7.80 6.88
N SER A 47 -7.08 7.04 5.93
CA SER A 47 -8.25 6.18 6.14
C SER A 47 -7.92 4.79 6.72
N GLY A 48 -6.64 4.50 6.97
CA GLY A 48 -6.18 3.21 7.50
C GLY A 48 -5.85 2.16 6.44
N ILE A 49 -5.81 2.51 5.15
CA ILE A 49 -5.34 1.62 4.08
C ILE A 49 -3.81 1.68 4.02
N THR A 50 -3.14 0.55 4.22
CA THR A 50 -1.67 0.44 4.20
C THR A 50 -1.13 -0.26 2.97
N THR A 51 -2.01 -0.87 2.15
CA THR A 51 -1.65 -1.54 0.91
C THR A 51 -2.62 -1.16 -0.21
N MET A 52 -2.08 -0.77 -1.36
CA MET A 52 -2.83 -0.35 -2.54
C MET A 52 -2.38 -1.17 -3.75
N ILE A 53 -3.30 -1.93 -4.33
CA ILE A 53 -3.08 -2.74 -5.53
C ILE A 53 -3.99 -2.22 -6.63
N GLY A 54 -3.43 -2.00 -7.82
CA GLY A 54 -4.15 -1.35 -8.89
C GLY A 54 -3.29 -1.09 -10.11
N GLY A 55 -3.66 -0.14 -10.97
CA GLY A 55 -2.84 0.20 -12.12
C GLY A 55 -3.08 1.62 -12.60
N GLY A 56 -2.10 2.17 -13.30
CA GLY A 56 -2.17 3.53 -13.82
C GLY A 56 -0.80 4.11 -14.17
N THR A 57 -0.82 5.23 -14.87
CA THR A 57 0.38 5.99 -15.26
C THR A 57 0.17 7.49 -15.02
N GLY A 58 -0.61 7.86 -14.01
CA GLY A 58 -1.06 9.23 -13.79
C GLY A 58 -2.39 9.53 -14.51
N PRO A 59 -2.71 10.82 -14.76
CA PRO A 59 -4.03 11.27 -15.22
C PRO A 59 -4.24 11.07 -16.74
N ALA A 60 -3.86 9.90 -17.26
CA ALA A 60 -4.09 9.51 -18.64
C ALA A 60 -5.50 8.92 -18.81
N THR A 61 -6.11 9.11 -19.99
CA THR A 61 -7.45 8.58 -20.31
C THR A 61 -7.58 7.09 -20.01
N GLY A 62 -6.53 6.30 -20.30
CA GLY A 62 -6.51 4.87 -20.01
C GLY A 62 -6.59 4.57 -18.50
N THR A 63 -5.82 5.29 -17.68
CA THR A 63 -5.83 5.15 -16.22
C THR A 63 -7.13 5.61 -15.60
N ASN A 64 -7.73 6.68 -16.13
CA ASN A 64 -9.04 7.16 -15.67
C ASN A 64 -10.15 6.11 -15.89
N ALA A 65 -9.97 5.21 -16.86
CA ALA A 65 -10.95 4.17 -17.21
C ALA A 65 -10.59 2.78 -16.68
N THR A 66 -9.30 2.47 -16.48
CA THR A 66 -8.83 1.10 -16.20
C THR A 66 -7.70 1.11 -15.17
N THR A 67 -7.68 0.10 -14.29
CA THR A 67 -6.59 -0.18 -13.34
C THR A 67 -5.41 -0.87 -14.02
N CYS A 68 -4.90 -0.28 -15.10
CA CYS A 68 -3.82 -0.86 -15.89
C CYS A 68 -2.60 0.06 -15.95
N THR A 69 -1.43 -0.50 -15.66
CA THR A 69 -0.10 0.07 -15.93
C THR A 69 0.44 -0.62 -17.20
N PRO A 70 0.23 -0.05 -18.41
CA PRO A 70 0.43 -0.80 -19.64
C PRO A 70 1.91 -0.89 -20.05
N GLY A 71 2.43 -2.11 -20.08
CA GLY A 71 3.72 -2.44 -20.66
C GLY A 71 4.92 -2.27 -19.73
N PRO A 72 6.07 -2.91 -20.05
CA PRO A 72 7.22 -3.01 -19.14
C PRO A 72 7.79 -1.65 -18.70
N TRP A 73 7.85 -0.67 -19.62
CA TRP A 73 8.39 0.66 -19.31
C TRP A 73 7.55 1.36 -18.23
N ASN A 74 6.22 1.36 -18.37
CA ASN A 74 5.34 1.99 -17.39
C ASN A 74 5.40 1.27 -16.04
N ILE A 75 5.46 -0.06 -16.03
CA ILE A 75 5.62 -0.83 -14.79
C ILE A 75 6.91 -0.43 -14.08
N TYR A 76 8.04 -0.37 -14.80
CA TYR A 76 9.32 0.06 -14.21
C TYR A 76 9.26 1.48 -13.63
N ARG A 77 8.65 2.42 -14.36
CA ARG A 77 8.49 3.81 -13.88
C ARG A 77 7.59 3.92 -12.65
N MET A 78 6.52 3.13 -12.58
CA MET A 78 5.63 3.12 -11.43
C MET A 78 6.27 2.44 -10.22
N LEU A 79 7.05 1.36 -10.42
CA LEU A 79 7.86 0.75 -9.36
C LEU A 79 8.91 1.75 -8.82
N GLN A 80 9.59 2.49 -9.70
CA GLN A 80 10.50 3.55 -9.27
C GLN A 80 9.78 4.66 -8.48
N ALA A 81 8.58 5.04 -8.88
CA ALA A 81 7.78 6.04 -8.16
C ALA A 81 7.30 5.53 -6.78
N ALA A 82 7.14 4.22 -6.62
CA ALA A 82 6.64 3.62 -5.39
C ALA A 82 7.57 3.84 -4.18
N ASP A 83 8.89 3.91 -4.40
CA ASP A 83 9.89 4.13 -3.36
C ASP A 83 9.70 5.44 -2.58
N ALA A 84 8.95 6.40 -3.14
CA ALA A 84 8.68 7.69 -2.50
C ALA A 84 7.56 7.64 -1.44
N PHE A 85 6.85 6.52 -1.28
CA PHE A 85 5.60 6.48 -0.53
C PHE A 85 5.58 5.45 0.61
N PRO A 86 4.96 5.77 1.76
CA PRO A 86 4.96 4.92 2.95
C PRO A 86 3.81 3.89 2.96
N VAL A 87 3.49 3.29 1.80
CA VAL A 87 2.47 2.25 1.66
C VAL A 87 2.98 1.13 0.76
N ASN A 88 2.46 -0.08 0.94
CA ASN A 88 2.78 -1.18 0.03
C ASN A 88 2.02 -0.96 -1.30
N LEU A 89 2.72 -0.96 -2.43
CA LEU A 89 2.14 -0.72 -3.75
C LEU A 89 2.28 -1.94 -4.67
N GLY A 90 1.18 -2.34 -5.31
CA GLY A 90 1.15 -3.39 -6.33
C GLY A 90 0.56 -2.90 -7.65
N PHE A 91 1.20 -3.24 -8.78
CA PHE A 91 0.81 -2.74 -10.10
C PHE A 91 0.30 -3.86 -11.03
N LEU A 92 -0.87 -3.62 -11.63
CA LEU A 92 -1.56 -4.52 -12.55
C LEU A 92 -1.26 -4.13 -14.00
N GLY A 93 -0.89 -5.10 -14.83
CA GLY A 93 -0.71 -4.90 -16.27
C GLY A 93 -2.04 -4.75 -17.03
N LYS A 94 -1.96 -4.45 -18.33
CA LYS A 94 -3.13 -4.51 -19.22
C LYS A 94 -3.30 -5.94 -19.73
N GLY A 95 -4.35 -6.63 -19.27
CA GLY A 95 -4.62 -8.02 -19.65
C GLY A 95 -5.33 -8.21 -21.00
N ASN A 96 -5.87 -7.14 -21.60
CA ASN A 96 -6.58 -7.22 -22.87
C ASN A 96 -5.60 -7.43 -24.04
N ALA A 97 -5.38 -8.68 -24.42
CA ALA A 97 -4.62 -9.09 -25.59
C ALA A 97 -5.18 -10.42 -26.14
N SER A 98 -4.97 -10.69 -27.43
CA SER A 98 -5.33 -11.97 -28.09
C SER A 98 -4.10 -12.80 -28.48
N GLN A 99 -2.92 -12.41 -27.99
CA GLN A 99 -1.71 -13.22 -28.08
C GLN A 99 -1.71 -14.31 -27.02
#